data_AF-A0A949PTL4-F1
#
_entry.id   AF-A0A949PTL4-F1
#
_cell.length_a   1.000
_cell.length_b   1.000
_cell.length_c   1.000
_cell.angle_alpha   90.00
_cell.angle_beta   90.00
_cell.angle_gamma   90.00
#
_symmetry.space_group_name_H-M   'P 1'
#
loop_
_entity.id
_entity.type
_entity.pdbx_description
1 polymer ?
#
loop_
_entity_poly.entity_id
_entity_poly.type
_entity_poly.pdbx_seq_one_letter_code
_entity_poly.pdbx_strand_id
1 'polypeptide(L)'
;QPALLTHDDVITLFHESGHALHHMLTQVAEKDVSGINGVEWDAVELPSQFMENFCWEWEVLRHMTAHVQTGEPLPRALFDKMVAAKNFQAGMQTLRQVEFALFDMLLHTRHDPAGDYLALLQQVRDEVAVLPTTPYNRSTNTFSHIFAGGYAAGYYSYKWAEVLSADAYAAFEETQNADGSHSRATGERYLHEILERGGSRSALENFTAFRGRAPQLDALLRHQGMAEPVTADA
;
A
#
# COMPACT_ATOMS: atom_id res chain seq x y z
N GLN A 1 2.43 18.36 26.75
CA GLN A 1 3.11 18.96 25.57
C GLN A 1 2.35 18.52 24.32
N PRO A 2 2.45 19.25 23.19
CA PRO A 2 1.80 18.87 21.93
C PRO A 2 2.29 17.49 21.44
N ALA A 3 1.40 16.68 20.88
CA ALA A 3 1.77 15.45 20.19
C ALA A 3 2.23 15.81 18.77
N LEU A 4 3.52 15.63 18.48
CA LEU A 4 4.08 15.82 17.15
C LEU A 4 4.11 14.46 16.46
N LEU A 5 3.61 14.39 15.24
CA LEU A 5 3.58 13.18 14.43
C LEU A 5 4.77 13.16 13.48
N THR A 6 5.41 12.00 13.35
CA THR A 6 6.33 11.75 12.24
C THR A 6 5.55 11.67 10.92
N HIS A 7 6.23 11.70 9.78
CA HIS A 7 5.55 11.52 8.50
C HIS A 7 4.93 10.12 8.39
N ASP A 8 5.63 9.10 8.90
CA ASP A 8 5.14 7.72 8.93
C ASP A 8 3.88 7.57 9.80
N ASP A 9 3.78 8.30 10.92
CA ASP A 9 2.54 8.34 11.71
C ASP A 9 1.37 8.95 10.92
N VAL A 10 1.62 9.96 10.09
CA VAL A 10 0.60 10.58 9.23
C VAL A 10 0.17 9.62 8.11
N ILE A 11 1.13 8.93 7.47
CA ILE A 11 0.86 7.88 6.48
C ILE A 11 -0.01 6.79 7.11
N THR A 12 0.37 6.31 8.30
CA THR A 12 -0.39 5.30 9.06
C THR A 12 -1.81 5.80 9.36
N LEU A 13 -1.98 7.06 9.75
CA LEU A 13 -3.32 7.63 9.98
C LEU A 13 -4.19 7.62 8.70
N PHE A 14 -3.61 7.94 7.54
CA PHE A 14 -4.32 7.89 6.26
C PHE A 14 -4.65 6.46 5.84
N HIS A 15 -3.72 5.53 6.04
CA HIS A 15 -3.93 4.10 5.84
C HIS A 15 -5.17 3.62 6.60
N GLU A 16 -5.22 3.84 7.92
CA GLU A 16 -6.36 3.43 8.75
C GLU A 16 -7.65 4.20 8.38
N SER A 17 -7.52 5.45 7.93
CA SER A 17 -8.67 6.21 7.43
C SER A 17 -9.26 5.60 6.16
N GLY A 18 -8.45 4.99 5.29
CA GLY A 18 -8.93 4.27 4.10
C GLY A 18 -9.76 3.04 4.47
N HIS A 19 -9.31 2.25 5.47
CA HIS A 19 -10.12 1.17 6.04
C HIS A 19 -11.43 1.68 6.63
N ALA A 20 -11.37 2.79 7.39
CA ALA A 20 -12.55 3.40 7.97
C ALA A 20 -13.55 3.87 6.90
N LEU A 21 -13.07 4.52 5.83
CA LEU A 21 -13.91 4.94 4.70
C LEU A 21 -14.55 3.73 4.00
N HIS A 22 -13.78 2.67 3.74
CA HIS A 22 -14.30 1.45 3.13
C HIS A 22 -15.39 0.81 4.00
N HIS A 23 -15.21 0.80 5.32
CA HIS A 23 -16.22 0.28 6.23
C HIS A 23 -17.46 1.18 6.34
N MET A 24 -17.29 2.51 6.40
CA MET A 24 -18.41 3.45 6.62
C MET A 24 -19.24 3.73 5.36
N LEU A 25 -18.65 3.61 4.17
CA LEU A 25 -19.30 4.00 2.92
C LEU A 25 -19.97 2.85 2.16
N THR A 26 -19.80 1.61 2.61
CA THR A 26 -20.50 0.43 2.08
C THR A 26 -22.00 0.67 1.91
N GLN A 27 -22.57 0.23 0.78
CA GLN A 27 -24.02 0.21 0.52
C GLN A 27 -24.60 -1.20 0.57
N VAL A 28 -23.81 -2.18 1.03
CA VAL A 28 -24.22 -3.58 1.15
C VAL A 28 -24.97 -3.78 2.47
N ALA A 29 -26.22 -4.23 2.38
CA ALA A 29 -27.07 -4.49 3.54
C ALA A 29 -26.78 -5.83 4.25
N GLU A 30 -26.19 -6.80 3.54
CA GLU A 30 -25.88 -8.12 4.08
C GLU A 30 -24.58 -8.06 4.90
N LYS A 31 -24.66 -8.46 6.18
CA LYS A 31 -23.59 -8.24 7.16
C LYS A 31 -22.28 -8.90 6.75
N ASP A 32 -22.35 -10.12 6.24
CA ASP A 32 -21.19 -10.98 5.97
C ASP A 32 -20.32 -10.45 4.81
N VAL A 33 -20.86 -9.53 4.01
CA VAL A 33 -20.18 -8.94 2.84
C VAL A 33 -20.23 -7.39 2.86
N SER A 34 -20.53 -6.79 4.02
CA SER A 34 -20.62 -5.33 4.18
C SER A 34 -19.34 -4.73 4.76
N GLY A 35 -18.96 -3.56 4.25
CA GLY A 35 -17.72 -2.88 4.59
C GLY A 35 -16.53 -3.70 4.12
N ILE A 36 -15.53 -3.86 4.98
CA ILE A 36 -14.35 -4.68 4.69
C ILE A 36 -14.61 -6.19 4.78
N ASN A 37 -15.80 -6.64 5.24
CA ASN A 37 -16.10 -8.07 5.37
C ASN A 37 -16.32 -8.71 4.00
N GLY A 38 -15.81 -9.92 3.83
CA GLY A 38 -15.99 -10.70 2.60
C GLY A 38 -15.20 -10.18 1.39
N VAL A 39 -14.46 -9.08 1.53
CA VAL A 39 -13.48 -8.60 0.55
C VAL A 39 -12.28 -9.56 0.57
N GLU A 40 -11.77 -9.89 -0.62
CA GLU A 40 -10.62 -10.76 -0.75
C GLU A 40 -9.40 -10.18 0.00
N TRP A 41 -8.68 -11.07 0.70
CA TRP A 41 -7.59 -10.67 1.60
C TRP A 41 -6.45 -9.94 0.89
N ASP A 42 -6.27 -10.18 -0.40
CA ASP A 42 -5.27 -9.54 -1.26
C ASP A 42 -5.73 -8.18 -1.81
N ALA A 43 -7.00 -7.81 -1.65
CA ALA A 43 -7.56 -6.53 -2.07
C ALA A 43 -8.03 -5.63 -0.90
N VAL A 44 -8.17 -6.18 0.31
CA VAL A 44 -8.65 -5.41 1.47
C VAL A 44 -7.76 -4.20 1.80
N GLU A 45 -6.46 -4.28 1.49
CA GLU A 45 -5.48 -3.20 1.68
C GLU A 45 -5.46 -2.16 0.54
N LEU A 46 -6.27 -2.35 -0.52
CA LEU A 46 -6.33 -1.37 -1.62
C LEU A 46 -6.78 0.00 -1.11
N PRO A 47 -7.91 0.14 -0.37
CA PRO A 47 -8.38 1.47 0.02
C PRO A 47 -7.51 2.17 1.05
N SER A 48 -6.88 1.43 1.95
CA SER A 48 -5.94 1.95 2.94
C SER A 48 -4.68 2.48 2.27
N GLN A 49 -4.00 1.66 1.47
CA GLN A 49 -2.80 2.09 0.76
C GLN A 49 -3.09 3.17 -0.29
N PHE A 50 -4.28 3.18 -0.88
CA PHE A 50 -4.69 4.25 -1.80
C PHE A 50 -4.63 5.62 -1.10
N MET A 51 -5.11 5.68 0.16
CA MET A 51 -5.12 6.93 0.93
C MET A 51 -3.72 7.45 1.27
N GLU A 52 -2.72 6.58 1.38
CA GLU A 52 -1.33 6.98 1.68
C GLU A 52 -0.74 7.91 0.62
N ASN A 53 -1.19 7.81 -0.63
CA ASN A 53 -0.70 8.67 -1.72
C ASN A 53 -0.97 10.16 -1.46
N PHE A 54 -2.09 10.50 -0.81
CA PHE A 54 -2.42 11.90 -0.48
C PHE A 54 -1.44 12.50 0.53
N CYS A 55 -0.74 11.69 1.32
CA CYS A 55 0.32 12.17 2.21
C CYS A 55 1.54 12.69 1.46
N TRP A 56 1.65 12.44 0.15
CA TRP A 56 2.76 12.92 -0.69
C TRP A 56 2.34 14.05 -1.63
N GLU A 57 1.13 14.59 -1.49
CA GLU A 57 0.62 15.71 -2.27
C GLU A 57 0.83 17.05 -1.56
N TRP A 58 1.41 18.02 -2.27
CA TRP A 58 1.61 19.37 -1.75
C TRP A 58 0.28 20.04 -1.36
N GLU A 59 -0.73 19.93 -2.21
CA GLU A 59 -2.05 20.54 -1.99
C GLU A 59 -2.80 19.88 -0.80
N VAL A 60 -2.41 18.69 -0.36
CA VAL A 60 -2.97 18.07 0.85
C VAL A 60 -2.15 18.45 2.08
N LEU A 61 -0.85 18.14 2.07
CA LEU A 61 0.01 18.31 3.25
C LEU A 61 0.09 19.77 3.73
N ARG A 62 0.11 20.75 2.81
CA ARG A 62 0.21 22.17 3.19
C ARG A 62 -0.97 22.63 4.05
N HIS A 63 -2.13 21.97 3.94
CA HIS A 63 -3.34 22.30 4.71
C HIS A 63 -3.43 21.54 6.03
N MET A 64 -2.61 20.50 6.21
CA MET A 64 -2.60 19.64 7.40
C MET A 64 -1.43 19.93 8.34
N THR A 65 -0.55 20.87 7.98
CA THR A 65 0.72 21.09 8.68
C THR A 65 0.87 22.56 9.09
N ALA A 66 1.37 22.78 10.31
CA ALA A 66 1.80 24.07 10.79
C ALA A 66 2.87 23.88 11.89
N HIS A 67 3.82 24.81 11.98
CA HIS A 67 4.84 24.77 13.02
C HIS A 67 4.20 24.99 14.39
N VAL A 68 4.47 24.10 15.34
CA VAL A 68 3.75 24.03 16.63
C VAL A 68 3.85 25.29 17.49
N GLN A 69 4.91 26.09 17.33
CA GLN A 69 5.09 27.34 18.07
C GLN A 69 4.70 28.60 17.28
N THR A 70 4.99 28.62 15.98
CA THR A 70 4.87 29.84 15.15
C THR A 70 3.64 29.86 14.27
N GLY A 71 3.00 28.71 14.05
CA GLY A 71 1.88 28.56 13.13
C GLY A 71 2.26 28.67 11.65
N GLU A 72 3.55 28.81 11.33
CA GLU A 72 4.02 28.91 9.95
C GLU A 72 3.76 27.60 9.18
N PRO A 73 3.37 27.68 7.89
CA PRO A 73 3.09 26.50 7.08
C PRO A 73 4.36 25.71 6.77
N LEU A 74 4.20 24.44 6.35
CA LEU A 74 5.29 23.61 5.84
C LEU A 74 6.06 24.35 4.73
N PRO A 75 7.38 24.59 4.88
CA PRO A 75 8.15 25.23 3.83
C PRO A 75 8.19 24.37 2.57
N ARG A 76 7.91 24.96 1.40
CA ARG A 76 7.91 24.22 0.13
C ARG A 76 9.23 23.49 -0.15
N ALA A 77 10.35 24.14 0.13
CA ALA A 77 11.67 23.55 -0.04
C ALA A 77 11.93 22.32 0.86
N LEU A 78 11.24 22.20 2.00
CA LEU A 78 11.31 21.01 2.85
C LEU A 78 10.47 19.87 2.26
N PHE A 79 9.25 20.17 1.80
CA PHE A 79 8.41 19.20 1.08
C PHE A 79 9.13 18.62 -0.14
N ASP A 80 9.75 19.46 -0.98
CA ASP A 80 10.45 18.98 -2.17
C ASP A 80 11.63 18.05 -1.81
N LYS A 81 12.31 18.29 -0.67
CA LYS A 81 13.34 17.37 -0.14
C LYS A 81 12.76 16.05 0.33
N MET A 82 11.60 16.07 0.99
CA MET A 82 10.90 14.84 1.40
C MET A 82 10.54 14.00 0.18
N VAL A 83 9.94 14.60 -0.85
CA VAL A 83 9.58 13.91 -2.09
C VAL A 83 10.81 13.34 -2.79
N ALA A 84 11.91 14.09 -2.87
CA ALA A 84 13.16 13.61 -3.45
C ALA A 84 13.77 12.42 -2.69
N ALA A 85 13.57 12.37 -1.38
CA ALA A 85 14.05 11.29 -0.52
C ALA A 85 13.10 10.07 -0.45
N LYS A 86 11.85 10.21 -0.90
CA LYS A 86 10.79 9.20 -0.68
C LYS A 86 11.15 7.80 -1.18
N ASN A 87 11.91 7.71 -2.29
CA ASN A 87 12.28 6.44 -2.92
C ASN A 87 13.68 5.96 -2.52
N PHE A 88 14.33 6.59 -1.55
CA PHE A 88 15.63 6.14 -1.07
C PHE A 88 15.52 4.70 -0.55
N GLN A 89 16.26 3.78 -1.19
CA GLN A 89 16.24 2.34 -0.89
C GLN A 89 14.91 1.60 -1.16
N ALA A 90 14.00 2.16 -1.97
CA ALA A 90 12.71 1.53 -2.30
C ALA A 90 12.84 0.09 -2.84
N GLY A 91 13.86 -0.20 -3.65
CA GLY A 91 14.14 -1.56 -4.13
C GLY A 91 14.50 -2.54 -3.02
N MET A 92 15.31 -2.11 -2.03
CA MET A 92 15.67 -2.94 -0.87
C MET A 92 14.45 -3.19 0.02
N GLN A 93 13.61 -2.18 0.24
CA GLN A 93 12.36 -2.32 1.00
C GLN A 93 11.37 -3.25 0.28
N THR A 94 11.27 -3.15 -1.05
CA THR A 94 10.44 -4.04 -1.86
C THR A 94 10.90 -5.49 -1.75
N LEU A 95 12.20 -5.76 -1.90
CA LEU A 95 12.73 -7.12 -1.75
C LEU A 95 12.58 -7.65 -0.32
N ARG A 96 12.59 -6.78 0.68
CA ARG A 96 12.29 -7.18 2.07
C ARG A 96 10.85 -7.67 2.24
N GLN A 97 9.88 -7.03 1.60
CA GLN A 97 8.48 -7.48 1.58
C GLN A 97 8.33 -8.80 0.80
N VAL A 98 9.04 -8.93 -0.33
CA VAL A 98 9.08 -10.18 -1.11
C VAL A 98 9.69 -11.33 -0.29
N GLU A 99 10.76 -11.10 0.48
CA GLU A 99 11.34 -12.10 1.40
C GLU A 99 10.27 -12.64 2.37
N PHE A 100 9.49 -11.74 2.99
CA PHE A 100 8.45 -12.14 3.93
C PHE A 100 7.30 -12.90 3.26
N ALA A 101 6.83 -12.42 2.11
CA ALA A 101 5.75 -13.05 1.35
C ALA A 101 6.16 -14.45 0.84
N LEU A 102 7.38 -14.57 0.31
CA LEU A 102 7.90 -15.85 -0.19
C LEU A 102 8.11 -16.86 0.94
N PHE A 103 8.67 -16.40 2.07
CA PHE A 103 8.81 -17.24 3.26
C PHE A 103 7.46 -17.74 3.78
N ASP A 104 6.47 -16.85 3.93
CA ASP A 104 5.11 -17.20 4.36
C ASP A 104 4.47 -18.26 3.44
N MET A 105 4.51 -18.04 2.13
CA MET A 105 3.92 -18.96 1.16
C MET A 105 4.60 -20.34 1.20
N LEU A 106 5.93 -20.39 1.25
CA LEU A 106 6.64 -21.67 1.30
C LEU A 106 6.40 -22.41 2.63
N LEU A 107 6.38 -21.67 3.74
CA LEU A 107 6.12 -22.21 5.07
C LEU A 107 4.74 -22.89 5.14
N HIS A 108 3.72 -22.28 4.54
CA HIS A 108 2.33 -22.76 4.63
C HIS A 108 1.90 -23.69 3.50
N THR A 109 2.74 -23.94 2.48
CA THR A 109 2.36 -24.79 1.33
C THR A 109 3.26 -26.00 1.11
N ARG A 110 4.56 -25.91 1.39
CA ARG A 110 5.54 -26.95 1.03
C ARG A 110 6.42 -27.41 2.20
N HIS A 111 6.48 -26.65 3.29
CA HIS A 111 7.33 -26.97 4.43
C HIS A 111 6.77 -28.14 5.25
N ASP A 112 7.65 -29.03 5.69
CA ASP A 112 7.31 -30.04 6.69
C ASP A 112 7.22 -29.35 8.06
N PRO A 113 6.08 -29.40 8.78
CA PRO A 113 5.96 -28.81 10.11
C PRO A 113 7.00 -29.30 11.14
N ALA A 114 7.58 -30.49 10.94
CA ALA A 114 8.67 -31.00 11.79
C ALA A 114 10.07 -30.53 11.34
N GLY A 115 10.18 -29.89 10.18
CA GLY A 115 11.42 -29.41 9.59
C GLY A 115 11.91 -28.06 10.14
N ASP A 116 13.19 -27.76 9.89
CA ASP A 116 13.82 -26.51 10.31
C ASP A 116 13.40 -25.33 9.45
N TYR A 117 12.49 -24.49 9.96
CA TYR A 117 12.04 -23.28 9.26
C TYR A 117 13.16 -22.24 9.10
N LEU A 118 14.24 -22.28 9.89
CA LEU A 118 15.37 -21.35 9.72
C LEU A 118 16.17 -21.70 8.47
N ALA A 119 16.27 -22.98 8.10
CA ALA A 119 16.86 -23.40 6.84
C ALA A 119 16.03 -22.90 5.64
N LEU A 120 14.70 -22.99 5.74
CA LEU A 120 13.80 -22.42 4.73
C LEU A 120 13.97 -20.89 4.61
N LEU A 121 14.00 -20.18 5.75
CA LEU A 121 14.24 -18.73 5.76
C LEU A 121 15.57 -18.36 5.10
N GLN A 122 16.63 -19.14 5.37
CA GLN A 122 17.93 -18.91 4.76
C GLN A 122 17.88 -19.12 3.25
N GLN A 123 17.21 -20.17 2.76
CA GLN A 123 17.01 -20.39 1.33
C GLN A 123 16.31 -19.20 0.65
N VAL A 124 15.25 -18.67 1.27
CA VAL A 124 14.54 -17.49 0.75
C VAL A 124 15.47 -16.27 0.72
N ARG A 125 16.25 -16.04 1.77
CA ARG A 125 17.21 -14.93 1.82
C ARG A 125 18.30 -15.05 0.77
N ASP A 126 18.81 -16.24 0.53
CA ASP A 126 19.82 -16.49 -0.51
C ASP A 126 19.28 -16.15 -1.92
N GLU A 127 17.97 -16.23 -2.13
CA GLU A 127 17.32 -15.89 -3.40
C GLU A 127 17.04 -14.38 -3.56
N VAL A 128 16.51 -13.71 -2.53
CA VAL A 128 15.97 -12.35 -2.69
C VAL A 128 16.58 -11.27 -1.79
N ALA A 129 17.31 -11.61 -0.73
CA ALA A 129 17.82 -10.61 0.20
C ALA A 129 19.00 -9.83 -0.40
N VAL A 130 18.90 -8.50 -0.41
CA VAL A 130 19.96 -7.60 -0.91
C VAL A 130 21.17 -7.57 0.02
N LEU A 131 20.92 -7.66 1.34
CA LEU A 131 21.95 -7.59 2.36
C LEU A 131 21.95 -8.88 3.19
N PRO A 132 23.14 -9.42 3.53
CA PRO A 132 23.23 -10.61 4.36
C PRO A 132 22.69 -10.32 5.76
N THR A 133 21.94 -11.28 6.30
CA THR A 133 21.43 -11.23 7.68
C THR A 133 22.33 -12.04 8.60
N THR A 134 22.43 -11.66 9.88
CA THR A 134 23.24 -12.38 10.86
C THR A 134 22.65 -13.75 11.20
N PRO A 135 23.48 -14.81 11.41
CA PRO A 135 22.97 -16.17 11.67
C PRO A 135 22.12 -16.33 12.94
N TYR A 136 22.27 -15.42 13.90
CA TYR A 136 21.49 -15.40 15.14
C TYR A 136 20.16 -14.64 15.01
N ASN A 137 19.85 -14.06 13.85
CA ASN A 137 18.57 -13.39 13.61
C ASN A 137 17.39 -14.37 13.77
N ARG A 138 16.35 -13.94 14.49
CA ARG A 138 15.12 -14.73 14.74
C ARG A 138 13.87 -13.92 14.42
N SER A 139 13.91 -13.07 13.39
CA SER A 139 12.79 -12.19 13.03
C SER A 139 11.48 -12.94 12.75
N THR A 140 11.57 -14.19 12.28
CA THR A 140 10.41 -15.06 12.07
C THR A 140 9.66 -15.38 13.36
N ASN A 141 10.35 -15.46 14.50
CA ASN A 141 9.73 -15.78 15.80
C ASN A 141 8.89 -14.61 16.33
N THR A 142 9.05 -13.43 15.74
CA THR A 142 8.27 -12.23 16.03
C THR A 142 7.35 -11.87 14.86
N PHE A 143 7.17 -12.76 13.88
CA PHE A 143 6.36 -12.48 12.69
C PHE A 143 4.86 -12.65 12.99
N SER A 144 4.33 -11.73 13.80
CA SER A 144 2.96 -11.81 14.33
C SER A 144 1.89 -11.91 13.24
N HIS A 145 2.08 -11.25 12.08
CA HIS A 145 1.11 -11.26 10.98
C HIS A 145 0.65 -12.68 10.61
N ILE A 146 1.60 -13.61 10.44
CA ILE A 146 1.31 -14.96 9.97
C ILE A 146 1.11 -15.98 11.10
N PHE A 147 1.58 -15.69 12.32
CA PHE A 147 1.48 -16.63 13.46
C PHE A 147 0.40 -16.29 14.48
N ALA A 148 0.09 -15.01 14.66
CA ALA A 148 -0.87 -14.52 15.65
C ALA A 148 -1.98 -13.66 15.03
N GLY A 149 -1.77 -13.17 13.80
CA GLY A 149 -2.75 -12.43 13.02
C GLY A 149 -3.55 -13.32 12.08
N GLY A 150 -4.08 -12.72 11.01
CA GLY A 150 -4.87 -13.40 9.98
C GLY A 150 -4.15 -13.62 8.65
N TYR A 151 -2.83 -13.37 8.56
CA TYR A 151 -2.09 -13.31 7.29
C TYR A 151 -1.35 -14.59 6.90
N ALA A 152 -1.61 -15.73 7.57
CA ALA A 152 -0.97 -17.00 7.20
C ALA A 152 -1.31 -17.37 5.76
N ALA A 153 -0.27 -17.67 4.94
CA ALA A 153 -0.39 -17.88 3.50
C ALA A 153 -1.03 -16.69 2.75
N GLY A 154 -0.85 -15.49 3.27
CA GLY A 154 -1.52 -14.29 2.82
C GLY A 154 -0.67 -13.02 2.89
N TYR A 155 0.56 -13.06 3.38
CA TYR A 155 1.39 -11.86 3.54
C TYR A 155 1.75 -11.17 2.21
N TYR A 156 1.69 -11.91 1.10
CA TYR A 156 1.83 -11.34 -0.25
C TYR A 156 0.77 -10.26 -0.55
N SER A 157 -0.36 -10.25 0.17
CA SER A 157 -1.45 -9.29 0.00
C SER A 157 -0.98 -7.85 0.06
N TYR A 158 -0.01 -7.52 0.93
CA TYR A 158 0.52 -6.16 1.04
C TYR A 158 1.10 -5.65 -0.28
N LYS A 159 1.91 -6.47 -0.97
CA LYS A 159 2.51 -6.09 -2.26
C LYS A 159 1.51 -6.16 -3.40
N TRP A 160 0.56 -7.09 -3.35
CA TRP A 160 -0.50 -7.18 -4.36
C TRP A 160 -1.44 -5.98 -4.29
N ALA A 161 -1.89 -5.62 -3.09
CA ALA A 161 -2.68 -4.42 -2.85
C ALA A 161 -1.93 -3.14 -3.25
N GLU A 162 -0.59 -3.10 -3.14
CA GLU A 162 0.21 -1.94 -3.57
C GLU A 162 0.15 -1.74 -5.09
N VAL A 163 0.09 -2.83 -5.86
CA VAL A 163 -0.16 -2.77 -7.31
C VAL A 163 -1.53 -2.17 -7.58
N LEU A 164 -2.56 -2.67 -6.88
CA LEU A 164 -3.92 -2.17 -7.04
C LEU A 164 -4.03 -0.69 -6.64
N SER A 165 -3.46 -0.32 -5.50
CA SER A 165 -3.45 1.04 -4.96
C SER A 165 -2.75 2.02 -5.91
N ALA A 166 -1.52 1.71 -6.33
CA ALA A 166 -0.74 2.58 -7.21
C ALA A 166 -1.45 2.78 -8.56
N ASP A 167 -2.00 1.71 -9.13
CA ASP A 167 -2.72 1.79 -10.39
C ASP A 167 -4.08 2.48 -10.23
N ALA A 168 -4.78 2.30 -9.10
CA ALA A 168 -5.99 3.04 -8.81
C ALA A 168 -5.73 4.54 -8.66
N TYR A 169 -4.67 4.91 -7.96
CA TYR A 169 -4.24 6.30 -7.79
C TYR A 169 -3.75 6.92 -9.11
N ALA A 170 -3.12 6.14 -10.00
CA ALA A 170 -2.77 6.61 -11.33
C ALA A 170 -3.99 7.10 -12.13
N ALA A 171 -5.20 6.56 -11.90
CA ALA A 171 -6.41 7.11 -12.53
C ALA A 171 -6.73 8.55 -12.08
N PHE A 172 -6.38 8.91 -10.84
CA PHE A 172 -6.52 10.27 -10.33
C PHE A 172 -5.47 11.19 -10.96
N GLU A 173 -4.21 10.73 -11.07
CA GLU A 173 -3.15 11.45 -11.79
C GLU A 173 -3.53 11.70 -13.27
N GLU A 174 -4.05 10.68 -13.96
CA GLU A 174 -4.47 10.71 -15.37
C GLU A 174 -5.62 11.69 -15.64
N THR A 175 -6.47 11.95 -14.64
CA THR A 175 -7.70 12.73 -14.79
C THR A 175 -7.67 14.06 -14.04
N GLN A 176 -6.50 14.48 -13.58
CA GLN A 176 -6.31 15.73 -12.85
C GLN A 176 -6.76 16.94 -13.69
N ASN A 177 -7.43 17.90 -13.06
CA ASN A 177 -7.87 19.13 -13.69
C ASN A 177 -6.66 20.05 -13.98
N ALA A 178 -6.85 21.04 -14.85
CA ALA A 178 -5.79 21.99 -15.23
C ALA A 178 -5.24 22.82 -14.06
N ASP A 179 -6.02 22.99 -12.99
CA ASP A 179 -5.61 23.69 -11.77
C ASP A 179 -4.88 22.78 -10.76
N GLY A 180 -4.72 21.50 -11.09
CA GLY A 180 -4.07 20.52 -10.24
C GLY A 180 -5.00 19.75 -9.30
N SER A 181 -6.30 20.06 -9.29
CA SER A 181 -7.26 19.35 -8.44
C SER A 181 -7.68 17.99 -9.03
N HIS A 182 -8.02 17.04 -8.16
CA HIS A 182 -8.53 15.73 -8.56
C HIS A 182 -9.91 15.80 -9.22
N SER A 183 -10.14 14.96 -10.22
CA SER A 183 -11.46 14.87 -10.88
C SER A 183 -12.52 14.29 -9.95
N ARG A 184 -13.58 15.06 -9.71
CA ARG A 184 -14.76 14.62 -8.96
C ARG A 184 -15.38 13.36 -9.56
N ALA A 185 -15.41 13.26 -10.89
CA ALA A 185 -15.96 12.09 -11.58
C ALA A 185 -15.13 10.83 -11.31
N THR A 186 -13.80 10.95 -11.20
CA THR A 186 -12.93 9.81 -10.82
C THR A 186 -13.14 9.42 -9.35
N GLY A 187 -13.29 10.39 -8.45
CA GLY A 187 -13.67 10.15 -7.06
C GLY A 187 -15.02 9.44 -6.91
N GLU A 188 -16.05 9.85 -7.65
CA GLU A 188 -17.37 9.19 -7.67
C GLU A 188 -17.27 7.76 -8.19
N ARG A 189 -16.50 7.50 -9.26
CA ARG A 189 -16.26 6.12 -9.71
C ARG A 189 -15.57 5.27 -8.65
N TYR A 190 -14.55 5.82 -7.96
CA TYR A 190 -13.85 5.11 -6.90
C TYR A 190 -14.80 4.77 -5.73
N LEU A 191 -15.64 5.73 -5.33
CA LEU A 191 -16.68 5.53 -4.35
C LEU A 191 -17.62 4.36 -4.75
N HIS A 192 -18.23 4.45 -5.93
CA HIS A 192 -19.26 3.49 -6.37
C HIS A 192 -18.72 2.10 -6.71
N GLU A 193 -17.51 2.00 -7.24
CA GLU A 193 -16.98 0.73 -7.73
C GLU A 193 -16.05 0.03 -6.72
N ILE A 194 -15.49 0.76 -5.75
CA ILE A 194 -14.58 0.20 -4.74
C ILE A 194 -15.22 0.28 -3.34
N LEU A 195 -15.49 1.48 -2.82
CA LEU A 195 -15.85 1.66 -1.40
C LEU A 195 -17.27 1.19 -1.05
N GLU A 196 -18.23 1.37 -1.96
CA GLU A 196 -19.64 1.05 -1.71
C GLU A 196 -19.95 -0.46 -1.84
N ARG A 197 -19.05 -1.25 -2.45
CA ARG A 197 -19.33 -2.62 -2.91
C ARG A 197 -19.10 -3.71 -1.86
N GLY A 198 -18.27 -3.45 -0.84
CA GLY A 198 -17.83 -4.49 0.10
C GLY A 198 -17.45 -5.80 -0.59
N GLY A 199 -17.79 -6.94 0.02
CA GLY A 199 -17.60 -8.28 -0.55
C GLY A 199 -18.71 -8.74 -1.52
N SER A 200 -19.57 -7.86 -2.02
CA SER A 200 -20.74 -8.26 -2.85
C SER A 200 -20.40 -8.61 -4.30
N ARG A 201 -19.21 -8.21 -4.76
CA ARG A 201 -18.65 -8.46 -6.10
C ARG A 201 -17.14 -8.64 -5.92
N SER A 202 -16.50 -9.47 -6.75
CA SER A 202 -15.08 -9.75 -6.57
C SER A 202 -14.23 -8.48 -6.69
N ALA A 203 -13.13 -8.41 -5.95
CA ALA A 203 -12.25 -7.25 -5.99
C ALA A 203 -11.70 -6.95 -7.39
N LEU A 204 -11.42 -7.97 -8.20
CA LEU A 204 -10.94 -7.78 -9.57
C LEU A 204 -12.02 -7.20 -10.48
N GLU A 205 -13.28 -7.62 -10.33
CA GLU A 205 -14.40 -7.02 -11.06
C GLU A 205 -14.66 -5.58 -10.62
N ASN A 206 -14.60 -5.29 -9.31
CA ASN A 206 -14.66 -3.93 -8.76
C ASN A 206 -13.58 -3.03 -9.36
N PHE A 207 -12.33 -3.51 -9.34
CA PHE A 207 -11.19 -2.81 -9.88
C PHE A 207 -11.33 -2.56 -11.39
N THR A 208 -11.72 -3.59 -12.14
CA THR A 208 -11.89 -3.49 -13.60
C THR A 208 -13.02 -2.52 -13.96
N ALA A 209 -14.12 -2.50 -13.19
CA ALA A 209 -15.19 -1.53 -13.37
C ALA A 209 -14.73 -0.09 -13.07
N PHE A 210 -13.87 0.11 -12.07
CA PHE A 210 -13.28 1.40 -11.76
C PHE A 210 -12.27 1.88 -12.83
N ARG A 211 -11.30 1.03 -13.19
CA ARG A 211 -10.21 1.38 -14.11
C ARG A 211 -10.54 1.24 -15.59
N GLY A 212 -11.55 0.45 -15.93
CA GLY A 212 -11.86 0.05 -17.30
C GLY A 212 -10.91 -1.01 -17.88
N ARG A 213 -9.97 -1.52 -17.07
CA ARG A 213 -8.99 -2.55 -17.43
C ARG A 213 -8.50 -3.31 -16.18
N ALA A 214 -7.82 -4.44 -16.39
CA ALA A 214 -7.15 -5.16 -15.33
C ALA A 214 -5.98 -4.34 -14.70
N PRO A 215 -5.56 -4.67 -13.46
CA PRO A 215 -4.43 -4.02 -12.81
C PRO A 215 -3.13 -4.12 -13.60
N GLN A 216 -2.32 -3.06 -13.54
CA GLN A 216 -1.01 -2.98 -14.18
C GLN A 216 0.07 -2.56 -13.18
N LEU A 217 1.29 -3.08 -13.36
CA LEU A 217 2.41 -2.88 -12.45
C LEU A 217 3.11 -1.52 -12.65
N ASP A 218 2.94 -0.90 -13.81
CA ASP A 218 3.67 0.28 -14.28
C ASP A 218 3.59 1.46 -13.31
N ALA A 219 2.40 1.71 -12.74
CA ALA A 219 2.20 2.79 -11.78
C ALA A 219 3.04 2.59 -10.51
N LEU A 220 3.04 1.36 -9.96
CA LEU A 220 3.83 1.03 -8.79
C LEU A 220 5.33 1.25 -9.04
N LEU A 221 5.85 0.74 -10.17
CA LEU A 221 7.26 0.93 -10.52
C LEU A 221 7.61 2.40 -10.68
N ARG A 222 6.75 3.20 -11.32
CA ARG A 222 6.95 4.64 -11.45
C ARG A 222 6.94 5.35 -10.09
N HIS A 223 5.96 5.05 -9.23
CA HIS A 223 5.83 5.66 -7.92
C HIS A 223 7.04 5.36 -7.02
N GLN A 224 7.59 4.15 -7.12
CA GLN A 224 8.78 3.70 -6.39
C GLN A 224 10.12 4.06 -7.07
N GLY A 225 10.10 4.76 -8.22
CA GLY A 225 11.31 5.18 -8.93
C GLY A 225 12.09 4.02 -9.58
N MET A 226 11.39 2.93 -9.91
CA MET A 226 11.92 1.71 -10.51
C MET A 226 11.48 1.49 -11.97
N ALA A 227 10.67 2.39 -12.53
CA ALA A 227 10.40 2.38 -13.97
C ALA A 227 11.63 2.87 -14.73
N GLU A 228 11.93 2.26 -15.90
CA GLU A 228 12.93 2.83 -16.80
C GLU A 228 12.51 4.26 -17.17
N PRO A 229 13.44 5.23 -17.21
CA PRO A 229 13.12 6.53 -17.77
C PRO A 229 12.67 6.29 -19.21
N VAL A 230 11.49 6.81 -19.57
CA VAL A 230 11.05 6.84 -20.97
C VAL A 230 12.15 7.53 -21.74
N THR A 231 12.93 6.74 -22.49
CA THR A 231 13.83 7.29 -23.49
C THR A 231 12.91 7.94 -24.50
N ALA A 232 12.90 9.27 -24.52
CA ALA A 232 12.30 10.00 -25.62
C ALA A 232 13.12 9.63 -26.85
N ASP A 233 12.64 8.66 -27.61
CA ASP A 233 13.20 8.36 -28.93
C ASP A 233 13.17 9.64 -29.77
N ALA A 234 14.29 9.86 -30.45
CA ALA A 234 14.69 11.04 -31.21
C ALA A 234 13.80 11.37 -32.41
#